data_AF-A0A3S8VSY9-F1
#
_entry.id   AF-A0A3S8VSY9-F1
#
_cell.length_a   1.000
_cell.length_b   1.000
_cell.length_c   1.000
_cell.angle_alpha   90.00
_cell.angle_beta   90.00
_cell.angle_gamma   90.00
#
_symmetry.space_group_name_H-M   'P 1'
#
loop_
_entity.id
_entity.type
_entity.pdbx_description
1 polymer ?
#
loop_
_entity_poly.entity_id
_entity_poly.type
_entity_poly.pdbx_seq_one_letter_code
_entity_poly.pdbx_strand_id
1 'polypeptide(L)'
;MDIYTERAHLLAVLVALFGGALSHTDPLTPGWPVLYIESPTGQLSWHIHPDDVWLFPNVPVVDNYPWDRHTTRAKYKRIRSLTAKLPKLTYAKPEYGNP
;
A
#
# COMPACT_ATOMS: atom_id res chain seq x y z
N MET A 1 -3.64 12.68 14.57
CA MET A 1 -3.59 11.70 13.47
C MET A 1 -4.10 12.43 12.25
N ASP A 2 -3.29 12.58 11.22
CA ASP A 2 -3.69 13.29 10.00
C ASP A 2 -4.19 12.32 8.93
N ILE A 3 -4.68 12.87 7.81
CA ILE A 3 -5.21 12.08 6.69
C ILE A 3 -4.14 11.19 6.01
N TYR A 4 -2.86 11.49 6.19
CA TYR A 4 -1.75 10.68 5.67
C TYR A 4 -1.54 9.44 6.55
N THR A 5 -1.57 9.58 7.88
CA THR A 5 -1.44 8.44 8.81
C THR A 5 -2.57 7.43 8.66
N GLU A 6 -3.83 7.89 8.55
CA GLU A 6 -4.98 6.98 8.36
C GLU A 6 -4.83 6.14 7.08
N ARG A 7 -4.39 6.77 5.98
CA ARG A 7 -4.09 6.08 4.72
C ARG A 7 -2.92 5.10 4.90
N ALA A 8 -1.86 5.50 5.61
CA ALA A 8 -0.67 4.68 5.80
C ALA A 8 -1.00 3.36 6.52
N HIS A 9 -1.89 3.37 7.52
CA HIS A 9 -2.38 2.14 8.14
C HIS A 9 -3.02 1.17 7.15
N LEU A 10 -3.86 1.67 6.23
CA LEU A 10 -4.49 0.82 5.21
C LEU A 10 -3.47 0.28 4.21
N LEU A 11 -2.47 1.10 3.85
CA LEU A 11 -1.38 0.68 2.97
C LEU A 11 -0.50 -0.40 3.64
N ALA A 12 -0.27 -0.31 4.94
CA ALA A 12 0.49 -1.32 5.70
C ALA A 12 -0.18 -2.70 5.63
N VAL A 13 -1.51 -2.76 5.71
CA VAL A 13 -2.26 -4.01 5.51
C VAL A 13 -2.11 -4.52 4.06
N LEU A 14 -2.23 -3.63 3.07
CA LEU A 14 -2.15 -4.04 1.66
C LEU A 14 -0.77 -4.58 1.28
N VAL A 15 0.31 -3.93 1.73
CA VAL A 15 1.66 -4.43 1.45
C VAL A 15 1.97 -5.71 2.21
N ALA A 16 1.41 -5.91 3.40
CA ALA A 16 1.51 -7.19 4.11
C ALA A 16 0.82 -8.34 3.35
N LEU A 17 -0.26 -8.06 2.62
CA LEU A 17 -0.99 -9.06 1.82
C LEU A 17 -0.30 -9.39 0.49
N PHE A 18 0.28 -8.39 -0.19
CA PHE A 18 0.76 -8.55 -1.56
C PHE A 18 2.28 -8.50 -1.72
N GLY A 19 3.00 -8.08 -0.67
CA GLY A 19 4.42 -7.81 -0.76
C GLY A 19 4.73 -6.49 -1.47
N GLY A 20 6.00 -6.09 -1.36
CA GLY A 20 6.48 -4.80 -1.85
C GLY A 20 7.71 -4.33 -1.10
N ALA A 21 8.06 -3.06 -1.30
CA ALA A 21 9.22 -2.43 -0.66
C ALA A 21 9.00 -0.93 -0.46
N LEU A 22 9.74 -0.36 0.49
CA LEU A 22 9.92 1.08 0.63
C LEU A 22 11.21 1.49 -0.07
N SER A 23 11.20 2.62 -0.78
CA SER A 23 12.39 3.13 -1.44
C SER A 23 12.42 4.65 -1.52
N HIS A 24 13.62 5.24 -1.45
CA HIS A 24 13.84 6.69 -1.59
C HIS A 24 14.12 7.04 -3.06
N THR A 25 13.27 6.52 -3.96
CA THR A 25 13.44 6.60 -5.42
C THR A 25 13.08 7.94 -6.04
N ASP A 26 12.36 8.81 -5.32
CA ASP A 26 11.96 10.12 -5.83
C ASP A 26 12.96 11.21 -5.39
N PRO A 27 13.84 11.69 -6.29
CA PRO A 27 14.82 12.71 -5.96
C PRO A 27 14.19 14.08 -5.68
N LEU A 28 12.93 14.30 -6.07
CA LEU A 28 12.21 15.54 -5.80
C LEU A 28 11.69 15.60 -4.35
N THR A 29 11.52 14.43 -3.72
CA THR A 29 11.00 14.31 -2.35
C THR A 29 11.78 13.26 -1.54
N PRO A 30 13.10 13.42 -1.37
CA PRO A 30 13.96 12.38 -0.80
C PRO A 30 13.63 12.04 0.66
N GLY A 31 12.98 12.94 1.40
CA GLY A 31 12.51 12.69 2.77
C GLY A 31 11.24 11.85 2.85
N TRP A 32 10.57 11.59 1.71
CA TRP A 32 9.29 10.88 1.65
C TRP A 32 9.49 9.57 0.88
N PRO A 33 9.79 8.45 1.56
CA PRO A 33 9.96 7.19 0.86
C PRO A 33 8.68 6.79 0.12
N VAL A 34 8.86 6.18 -1.04
CA VAL A 34 7.79 5.63 -1.85
C VAL A 34 7.58 4.17 -1.46
N LEU A 35 6.37 3.85 -1.00
CA LEU A 35 5.92 2.47 -0.83
C LEU A 35 5.45 1.93 -2.18
N TYR A 36 6.04 0.83 -2.62
CA TYR A 36 5.61 0.05 -3.77
C TYR A 36 4.90 -1.22 -3.30
N ILE A 37 3.78 -1.56 -3.93
CA ILE A 37 2.98 -2.76 -3.65
C ILE A 37 2.78 -3.54 -4.95
N GLU A 38 3.19 -4.80 -4.99
CA GLU A 38 3.04 -5.67 -6.16
C GLU A 38 1.70 -6.42 -6.12
N SER A 39 0.63 -5.73 -6.52
CA SER A 39 -0.70 -6.32 -6.48
C SER A 39 -0.99 -7.20 -7.73
N PRO A 40 -1.96 -8.12 -7.66
CA PRO A 40 -2.42 -8.90 -8.81
C PRO A 40 -2.94 -8.08 -10.00
N THR A 41 -3.23 -6.79 -9.80
CA THR A 41 -3.67 -5.88 -10.88
C THR A 41 -2.57 -4.92 -11.35
N GLY A 42 -1.33 -5.15 -10.91
CA GLY A 42 -0.14 -4.37 -11.21
C GLY A 42 0.36 -3.55 -10.02
N GLN A 43 1.50 -2.88 -10.21
CA GLN A 43 2.15 -2.12 -9.16
C GLN A 43 1.29 -0.93 -8.69
N LEU A 44 1.29 -0.67 -7.39
CA LEU A 44 0.70 0.51 -6.77
C LEU A 44 1.80 1.27 -6.03
N SER A 45 1.72 2.60 -5.97
CA SER A 45 2.70 3.40 -5.24
C SER A 45 2.12 4.63 -4.53
N TRP A 46 2.72 4.96 -3.38
CA TRP A 46 2.44 6.18 -2.60
C TRP A 46 3.69 6.64 -1.87
N HIS A 47 3.89 7.96 -1.83
CA HIS A 47 4.76 8.58 -0.83
C HIS A 47 4.19 8.38 0.58
N ILE A 48 5.07 7.99 1.50
CA ILE A 48 4.80 7.80 2.92
C ILE A 48 5.45 8.95 3.68
N HIS A 49 4.72 9.51 4.63
CA HIS A 49 5.26 10.54 5.50
C HIS A 49 6.37 9.94 6.38
N PRO A 50 7.50 10.62 6.60
CA PRO A 50 8.60 10.09 7.43
C PRO A 50 8.12 9.58 8.80
N ASP A 51 7.21 10.32 9.45
CA ASP A 51 6.65 9.97 10.77
C ASP A 51 5.73 8.74 10.75
N ASP A 52 5.36 8.21 9.57
CA ASP A 52 4.51 7.03 9.41
C ASP A 52 5.30 5.78 8.97
N VAL A 53 6.61 5.89 8.72
CA VAL A 53 7.44 4.77 8.23
C VAL A 53 7.44 3.59 9.20
N TRP A 54 7.31 3.86 10.50
CA TRP A 54 7.24 2.83 11.56
C TRP A 54 6.04 1.89 11.41
N LEU A 55 5.02 2.25 10.62
CA LEU A 55 3.87 1.39 10.32
C LEU A 55 4.20 0.19 9.42
N PHE A 56 5.40 0.15 8.85
CA PHE A 56 5.84 -0.85 7.87
C PHE A 56 7.00 -1.72 8.39
N PRO A 57 6.93 -2.30 9.61
CA PRO A 57 8.09 -2.88 10.27
C PRO A 57 8.72 -4.08 9.55
N ASN A 58 7.94 -4.77 8.70
CA ASN A 58 8.38 -5.97 7.98
C ASN A 58 8.55 -5.72 6.46
N VAL A 59 8.46 -4.47 6.01
CA VAL A 59 8.62 -4.13 4.60
C VAL A 59 10.10 -3.85 4.34
N PRO A 60 10.76 -4.50 3.36
CA PRO A 60 12.14 -4.22 3.05
C PRO A 60 12.31 -2.78 2.58
N VAL A 61 13.33 -2.10 3.09
CA VAL A 61 13.76 -0.78 2.65
C VAL A 61 14.94 -0.96 1.70
N VAL A 62 14.83 -0.42 0.49
CA VAL A 62 15.85 -0.54 -0.56
C VAL A 62 16.19 0.82 -1.16
N ASP A 63 17.43 0.98 -1.61
CA ASP A 63 17.90 2.22 -2.23
C ASP A 63 17.17 2.55 -3.54
N ASN A 64 16.82 1.51 -4.30
CA ASN A 64 16.09 1.64 -5.56
C ASN A 64 15.07 0.51 -5.72
N TYR A 65 13.89 0.85 -6.21
CA TYR A 65 12.85 -0.10 -6.55
C TYR A 65 12.24 0.26 -7.92
N PRO A 66 12.07 -0.70 -8.84
CA PRO A 66 11.66 -0.40 -10.21
C PRO A 66 10.21 0.09 -10.27
N TRP A 67 10.02 1.36 -10.61
CA TRP A 67 8.69 1.91 -10.88
C TRP A 67 8.23 1.58 -12.30
N ASP A 68 7.02 1.02 -12.43
CA ASP A 68 6.45 0.64 -13.74
C ASP A 68 5.86 1.83 -14.55
N ARG A 69 6.14 3.07 -14.14
CA ARG A 69 5.74 4.32 -14.81
C ARG A 69 4.23 4.57 -14.83
N HIS A 70 3.47 3.94 -13.93
CA HIS A 70 2.03 4.14 -13.87
C HIS A 70 1.63 5.58 -13.52
N THR A 71 0.63 6.12 -14.21
CA THR A 71 0.01 7.37 -13.80
C THR A 71 -0.90 7.18 -12.58
N THR A 72 -1.26 8.27 -11.90
CA THR A 72 -2.29 8.27 -10.87
C THR A 72 -3.60 7.65 -11.36
N ARG A 73 -4.03 7.96 -12.59
CA ARG A 73 -5.24 7.37 -13.21
C ARG A 73 -5.11 5.85 -13.39
N ALA A 74 -3.94 5.37 -13.83
CA ALA A 74 -3.67 3.95 -13.98
C ALA A 74 -3.71 3.25 -12.60
N LYS A 75 -3.05 3.79 -11.58
CA LYS A 75 -3.09 3.30 -10.20
C LYS A 75 -4.53 3.12 -9.70
N TYR A 76 -5.37 4.14 -9.83
CA TYR A 76 -6.77 4.04 -9.38
C TYR A 76 -7.61 3.06 -10.20
N LYS A 77 -7.31 2.85 -11.50
CA LYS A 77 -7.94 1.78 -12.29
C LYS A 77 -7.55 0.40 -11.74
N ARG A 78 -6.29 0.20 -11.35
CA ARG A 78 -5.79 -1.04 -10.74
C ARG A 78 -6.46 -1.32 -9.39
N ILE A 79 -6.58 -0.30 -8.54
CA ILE A 79 -7.29 -0.40 -7.24
C ILE A 79 -8.73 -0.83 -7.45
N ARG A 80 -9.48 -0.17 -8.34
CA ARG A 80 -10.87 -0.58 -8.65
C ARG A 80 -10.94 -2.02 -9.16
N SER A 81 -10.02 -2.41 -10.05
CA SER A 81 -9.95 -3.80 -10.51
C SER A 81 -9.60 -4.77 -9.39
N LEU A 82 -8.79 -4.36 -8.42
CA LEU A 82 -8.39 -5.20 -7.29
C LEU A 82 -9.58 -5.42 -6.36
N THR A 83 -10.33 -4.37 -6.04
CA THR A 83 -11.57 -4.45 -5.23
C THR A 83 -12.60 -5.39 -5.85
N ALA A 84 -12.73 -5.41 -7.18
CA ALA A 84 -13.67 -6.29 -7.87
C ALA A 84 -13.20 -7.76 -7.95
N LYS A 85 -11.90 -8.02 -7.82
CA LYS A 85 -11.29 -9.34 -8.03
C LYS A 85 -10.85 -10.04 -6.75
N LEU A 86 -10.59 -9.29 -5.68
CA LEU A 86 -10.12 -9.90 -4.44
C LEU A 86 -11.22 -10.80 -3.86
N PRO A 87 -10.90 -12.07 -3.59
CA PRO A 87 -11.82 -12.91 -2.84
C PRO A 87 -12.03 -12.26 -1.47
N LYS A 88 -13.24 -12.37 -0.94
CA LYS A 88 -13.48 -11.98 0.45
C LYS A 88 -12.62 -12.90 1.31
N LEU A 89 -11.65 -12.33 2.01
CA LEU A 89 -10.98 -12.98 3.14
C LEU A 89 -11.98 -12.98 4.30
N THR A 90 -13.07 -13.74 4.18
CA THR A 90 -14.00 -13.91 5.28
C THR A 90 -13.36 -14.87 6.27
N TYR A 91 -12.96 -14.34 7.42
CA TYR A 91 -13.03 -15.14 8.64
C TYR A 91 -14.49 -15.52 8.86
N ALA A 92 -14.75 -16.74 9.33
CA ALA A 92 -16.09 -17.12 9.76
C ALA A 92 -16.60 -16.00 10.66
N LYS A 93 -17.72 -15.37 10.27
CA LYS A 93 -18.33 -14.30 11.05
C LYS A 93 -18.48 -14.86 12.48
N PRO A 94 -17.88 -14.26 13.52
CA PRO A 94 -18.33 -14.58 14.88
C PRO A 94 -19.82 -14.35 14.84
N GLU A 95 -20.60 -15.32 15.32
CA GLU A 95 -22.03 -15.17 15.47
C GLU A 95 -22.25 -13.91 16.30
N TYR A 96 -22.48 -12.77 15.64
CA TYR A 96 -23.03 -11.62 16.30
C TYR A 96 -24.41 -12.10 16.70
N GLY A 97 -24.54 -12.40 17.99
CA GLY A 97 -25.80 -12.78 18.61
C GLY A 97 -26.90 -11.89 18.06
N ASN A 98 -28.04 -12.52 17.81
CA ASN A 98 -29.26 -11.89 17.33
C ASN A 98 -29.48 -10.51 17.98
N PRO A 99 -30.01 -9.52 17.23
CA PRO A 99 -30.30 -8.19 17.76
C PRO A 99 -31.19 -8.23 19.01
#